data_AF-A0A384DH81-F1
#
_entry.id   AF-A0A384DH81-F1
#
_cell.length_a   1.000
_cell.length_b   1.000
_cell.length_c   1.000
_cell.angle_alpha   90.00
_cell.angle_beta   90.00
_cell.angle_gamma   90.00
#
_symmetry.space_group_name_H-M   'P 1'
#
loop_
_entity.id
_entity.type
_entity.pdbx_description
1 polymer ?
#
loop_
_entity_poly.entity_id
_entity_poly.type
_entity_poly.pdbx_seq_one_letter_code
_entity_poly.pdbx_strand_id
1 'polypeptide(L)'
;MLRMAEALRRALNLGSSAESEEYTTEAGPPLLLLGGPGSGKTALLFTAALEAAGEGRGPVLFLTRRPLQSLPRGRGAALDPLRLQKIRFQYPPSTHELLQLLCSAHEARGPAPSLLLLDGLEEYLVGDWGPQEVAYLAALLLDTAAHFSHQIGPGQGCGLIVALQIQEQGDSGDALQLSLLQRYFPAQCWLQVDAQGPGQHCLRACLDPGGQGPRAEWWVAFRPDGEMTVTPWPAQAGNPSSDKGSSSEGQP
;
A
#
# COMPACT_ATOMS: atom_id res chain seq x y z
N MET A 1 -6.22 -15.03 -5.30
CA MET A 1 -4.81 -14.58 -5.26
C MET A 1 -4.67 -13.05 -5.21
N LEU A 2 -5.73 -12.26 -5.47
CA LEU A 2 -5.72 -10.77 -5.43
C LEU A 2 -6.18 -10.13 -4.11
N ARG A 3 -6.38 -10.95 -3.05
CA ARG A 3 -7.03 -10.50 -1.81
C ARG A 3 -6.24 -9.43 -1.05
N MET A 4 -4.91 -9.42 -1.12
CA MET A 4 -4.11 -8.40 -0.44
C MET A 4 -4.11 -7.07 -1.18
N ALA A 5 -3.95 -7.07 -2.52
CA ALA A 5 -4.08 -5.84 -3.30
C ALA A 5 -5.49 -5.24 -3.16
N GLU A 6 -6.51 -6.10 -3.18
CA GLU A 6 -7.87 -5.72 -2.84
C GLU A 6 -7.99 -5.23 -1.40
N ALA A 7 -7.33 -5.84 -0.42
CA ALA A 7 -7.36 -5.41 0.98
C ALA A 7 -6.65 -4.06 1.19
N LEU A 8 -5.49 -3.84 0.56
CA LEU A 8 -4.82 -2.54 0.53
C LEU A 8 -5.74 -1.49 -0.08
N ARG A 9 -6.36 -1.82 -1.21
CA ARG A 9 -7.34 -0.94 -1.85
C ARG A 9 -8.57 -0.71 -0.96
N ARG A 10 -9.10 -1.73 -0.29
CA ARG A 10 -10.22 -1.59 0.65
C ARG A 10 -9.83 -0.75 1.86
N ALA A 11 -8.59 -0.85 2.35
CA ALA A 11 -8.09 0.06 3.38
C ALA A 11 -8.15 1.52 2.90
N LEU A 12 -7.78 1.79 1.63
CA LEU A 12 -7.99 3.10 0.99
C LEU A 12 -9.44 3.42 0.61
N ASN A 13 -10.41 2.58 0.94
CA ASN A 13 -11.83 2.79 0.60
C ASN A 13 -12.77 2.52 1.79
N LEU A 14 -12.20 2.34 2.99
CA LEU A 14 -12.98 2.06 4.19
C LEU A 14 -13.60 3.36 4.71
N GLY A 15 -14.73 3.75 4.12
CA GLY A 15 -15.81 4.45 4.80
C GLY A 15 -16.78 3.41 5.36
N SER A 16 -16.88 3.34 6.69
CA SER A 16 -17.61 2.38 7.55
C SER A 16 -18.40 1.22 6.90
N SER A 17 -18.02 -0.01 7.29
CA SER A 17 -18.99 -1.11 7.42
C SER A 17 -19.73 -0.97 8.76
N ALA A 18 -20.71 -0.07 8.81
CA ALA A 18 -21.72 -0.09 9.86
C ALA A 18 -23.03 0.37 9.24
N GLU A 19 -24.07 -0.40 9.50
CA GLU A 19 -25.40 -0.26 8.95
C GLU A 19 -25.98 1.15 9.20
N SER A 20 -26.67 1.67 8.19
CA SER A 20 -27.63 2.80 8.21
C SER A 20 -27.08 4.24 8.06
N GLU A 21 -27.57 4.87 6.98
CA GLU A 21 -27.78 6.31 6.74
C GLU A 21 -26.66 7.17 6.09
N GLU A 22 -27.00 7.66 4.89
CA GLU A 22 -26.43 8.78 4.11
C GLU A 22 -24.91 8.84 3.82
N TYR A 23 -24.57 8.15 2.73
CA TYR A 23 -23.45 8.31 1.79
C TYR A 23 -22.46 9.47 2.01
N THR A 24 -21.30 9.15 2.59
CA THR A 24 -20.02 9.72 2.15
C THR A 24 -19.02 8.57 1.99
N THR A 25 -18.90 8.03 0.78
CA THR A 25 -17.85 7.06 0.45
C THR A 25 -16.56 7.83 0.20
N GLU A 26 -15.96 8.31 1.29
CA GLU A 26 -14.67 9.00 1.28
C GLU A 26 -13.55 8.02 0.89
N ALA A 27 -12.48 8.51 0.27
CA ALA A 27 -11.25 7.72 0.16
C ALA A 27 -10.79 7.37 1.58
N GLY A 28 -10.58 6.08 1.83
CA GLY A 28 -10.01 5.58 3.08
C GLY A 28 -8.58 6.10 3.31
N PRO A 29 -8.02 5.87 4.51
CA PRO A 29 -6.77 6.47 4.96
C PRO A 29 -5.61 6.25 3.96
N PRO A 30 -4.75 7.26 3.74
CA PRO A 30 -3.58 7.09 2.89
C PRO A 30 -2.64 6.04 3.50
N LEU A 31 -2.04 5.20 2.66
CA LEU A 31 -1.29 4.01 3.08
C LEU A 31 0.21 4.14 2.80
N LEU A 32 1.02 3.82 3.81
CA LEU A 32 2.48 3.69 3.68
C LEU A 32 2.86 2.21 3.57
N LEU A 33 3.46 1.82 2.44
CA LEU A 33 3.98 0.48 2.18
C LEU A 33 5.47 0.42 2.49
N LEU A 34 5.84 -0.32 3.53
CA LEU A 34 7.16 -0.42 4.11
C LEU A 34 7.80 -1.76 3.80
N GLY A 35 9.11 -1.78 3.55
CA GLY A 35 9.86 -3.03 3.40
C GLY A 35 11.30 -2.80 2.95
N GLY A 36 12.18 -3.74 3.28
CA GLY A 36 13.60 -3.69 2.90
C GLY A 36 13.87 -3.73 1.39
N PRO A 37 15.12 -3.62 0.96
CA PRO A 37 15.51 -3.82 -0.44
C PRO A 37 15.03 -5.16 -0.98
N GLY A 38 14.48 -5.18 -2.19
CA GLY A 38 14.01 -6.43 -2.81
C GLY A 38 12.74 -7.06 -2.21
N SER A 39 12.07 -6.40 -1.26
CA SER A 39 10.82 -6.89 -0.63
C SER A 39 9.59 -6.94 -1.54
N GLY A 40 9.71 -6.65 -2.85
CA GLY A 40 8.58 -6.75 -3.77
C GLY A 40 7.52 -5.63 -3.65
N LYS A 41 7.82 -4.52 -2.96
CA LYS A 41 6.93 -3.34 -2.83
C LYS A 41 6.37 -2.90 -4.19
N THR A 42 7.22 -2.72 -5.19
CA THR A 42 6.84 -2.36 -6.56
C THR A 42 5.86 -3.35 -7.18
N ALA A 43 6.06 -4.66 -6.98
CA ALA A 43 5.17 -5.68 -7.53
C ALA A 43 3.78 -5.63 -6.88
N LEU A 44 3.74 -5.37 -5.57
CA LEU A 44 2.50 -5.21 -4.83
C LEU A 44 1.75 -3.92 -5.21
N LEU A 45 2.46 -2.78 -5.34
CA LEU A 45 1.89 -1.53 -5.84
C LEU A 45 1.30 -1.70 -7.24
N PHE A 46 2.03 -2.35 -8.13
CA PHE A 46 1.57 -2.60 -9.49
C PHE A 46 0.32 -3.51 -9.51
N THR A 47 0.26 -4.50 -8.62
CA THR A 47 -0.94 -5.33 -8.45
C THR A 47 -2.12 -4.50 -7.95
N ALA A 48 -1.90 -3.59 -7.00
CA ALA A 48 -2.94 -2.65 -6.54
C ALA A 48 -3.42 -1.72 -7.68
N ALA A 49 -2.51 -1.27 -8.55
CA ALA A 49 -2.85 -0.47 -9.72
C ALA A 49 -3.76 -1.24 -10.70
N LEU A 50 -3.43 -2.50 -10.99
CA LEU A 50 -4.21 -3.35 -11.88
C LEU A 50 -5.61 -3.63 -11.34
N GLU A 51 -5.74 -3.85 -10.04
CA GLU A 51 -7.05 -4.04 -9.40
C GLU A 51 -7.89 -2.76 -9.48
N ALA A 52 -7.33 -1.61 -9.10
CA ALA A 52 -8.04 -0.33 -9.18
C ALA A 52 -8.46 0.02 -10.63
N ALA A 53 -7.61 -0.24 -11.62
CA ALA A 53 -7.93 -0.05 -13.04
C ALA A 53 -9.07 -0.98 -13.52
N GLY A 54 -9.20 -2.18 -12.95
CA GLY A 54 -10.23 -3.16 -13.28
C GLY A 54 -11.65 -2.79 -12.84
N GLU A 55 -11.80 -1.90 -11.86
CA GLU A 55 -13.09 -1.60 -11.21
C GLU A 55 -13.93 -0.54 -11.93
N GLY A 56 -13.36 0.11 -12.95
CA GLY A 56 -14.07 1.17 -13.68
C GLY A 56 -14.24 2.48 -12.91
N ARG A 57 -13.49 2.70 -11.82
CA ARG A 57 -13.57 3.90 -10.97
C ARG A 57 -12.74 5.08 -11.48
N GLY A 58 -11.89 4.87 -12.48
CA GLY A 58 -11.03 5.90 -13.06
C GLY A 58 -9.68 5.34 -13.49
N PRO A 59 -8.81 6.19 -14.06
CA PRO A 59 -7.42 5.83 -14.29
C PRO A 59 -6.64 5.74 -12.96
N VAL A 60 -5.47 5.11 -13.00
CA VAL A 60 -4.51 5.08 -11.89
C VAL A 60 -3.29 5.92 -12.29
N LEU A 61 -2.79 6.76 -11.40
CA LEU A 61 -1.53 7.48 -11.58
C LEU A 61 -0.42 6.76 -10.82
N PHE A 62 0.55 6.21 -11.54
CA PHE A 62 1.68 5.48 -10.98
C PHE A 62 2.96 6.29 -11.15
N LEU A 63 3.47 6.84 -10.06
CA LEU A 63 4.70 7.62 -9.99
C LEU A 63 5.86 6.73 -9.52
N THR A 64 6.97 6.76 -10.24
CA THR A 64 8.21 6.08 -9.83
C THR A 64 9.39 6.76 -10.49
N ARG A 65 10.56 6.79 -9.84
CA ARG A 65 11.69 7.57 -10.36
C ARG A 65 12.24 7.04 -11.69
N ARG A 66 12.06 5.74 -11.94
CA ARG A 66 12.65 5.04 -13.10
C ARG A 66 11.61 4.15 -13.78
N PRO A 67 11.68 3.97 -15.10
CA PRO A 67 10.85 2.99 -15.79
C PRO A 67 10.93 1.60 -15.16
N LEU A 68 9.78 0.95 -15.03
CA LEU A 68 9.71 -0.44 -14.57
C LEU A 68 10.44 -1.33 -15.59
N GLN A 69 11.51 -2.00 -15.16
CA GLN A 69 12.31 -2.86 -16.05
C GLN A 69 11.55 -4.12 -16.48
N SER A 70 10.62 -4.57 -15.66
CA SER A 70 9.74 -5.70 -15.94
C SER A 70 8.42 -5.49 -15.23
N LEU A 71 7.32 -5.82 -15.91
CA LEU A 71 6.02 -5.92 -15.25
C LEU A 71 5.96 -7.23 -14.45
N PRO A 72 5.46 -7.21 -13.21
CA PRO A 72 5.14 -8.44 -12.48
C PRO A 72 4.31 -9.37 -13.36
N ARG A 73 4.76 -10.62 -13.52
CA ARG A 73 4.04 -11.58 -14.35
C ARG A 73 2.81 -12.06 -13.58
N GLY A 74 1.63 -11.71 -14.07
CA GLY A 74 0.36 -12.20 -13.52
C GLY A 74 -0.15 -13.43 -14.28
N ARG A 75 -0.89 -14.32 -13.60
CA ARG A 75 -1.67 -15.37 -14.26
C ARG A 75 -2.81 -14.77 -15.09
N GLY A 76 -2.83 -15.06 -16.40
CA GLY A 76 -3.99 -14.83 -17.28
C GLY A 76 -4.55 -13.40 -17.26
N ALA A 77 -5.72 -13.22 -16.63
CA ALA A 77 -6.51 -11.98 -16.60
C ALA A 77 -5.89 -10.80 -15.82
N ALA A 78 -4.81 -11.03 -15.07
CA ALA A 78 -4.14 -9.97 -14.28
C ALA A 78 -3.38 -8.96 -15.16
N LEU A 79 -2.99 -9.33 -16.38
CA LEU A 79 -2.39 -8.43 -17.37
C LEU A 79 -3.35 -8.15 -18.53
N ASP A 80 -4.62 -7.92 -18.22
CA ASP A 80 -5.60 -7.45 -19.21
C ASP A 80 -5.10 -6.12 -19.82
N PRO A 81 -4.87 -6.07 -21.15
CA PRO A 81 -4.44 -4.85 -21.84
C PRO A 81 -5.35 -3.65 -21.56
N LEU A 82 -6.65 -3.89 -21.35
CA LEU A 82 -7.62 -2.84 -21.04
C LEU A 82 -7.41 -2.24 -19.65
N ARG A 83 -6.94 -3.03 -18.67
CA ARG A 83 -6.57 -2.53 -17.34
C ARG A 83 -5.27 -1.73 -17.41
N LEU A 84 -4.28 -2.23 -18.14
CA LEU A 84 -2.99 -1.54 -18.32
C LEU A 84 -3.16 -0.16 -18.96
N GLN A 85 -4.05 -0.02 -19.95
CA GLN A 85 -4.35 1.28 -20.58
C GLN A 85 -4.91 2.34 -19.62
N LYS A 86 -5.47 1.92 -18.48
CA LYS A 86 -5.97 2.84 -17.45
C LYS A 86 -4.89 3.26 -16.45
N ILE A 87 -3.71 2.64 -16.48
CA ILE A 87 -2.59 3.02 -15.61
C ILE A 87 -1.69 3.99 -16.36
N ARG A 88 -1.62 5.22 -15.86
CA ARG A 88 -0.74 6.28 -16.36
C ARG A 88 0.55 6.25 -15.55
N PHE A 89 1.63 5.84 -16.18
CA PHE A 89 2.96 5.91 -15.58
C PHE A 89 3.58 7.28 -15.80
N GLN A 90 4.17 7.83 -14.74
CA GLN A 90 5.00 9.01 -14.84
C GLN A 90 6.30 8.81 -14.06
N TYR A 91 7.36 9.40 -14.60
CA TYR A 91 8.72 9.13 -14.16
C TYR A 91 9.48 10.40 -13.77
N PRO A 92 9.11 11.09 -12.68
CA PRO A 92 9.88 12.24 -12.21
C PRO A 92 11.27 11.74 -11.75
N PRO A 93 12.37 12.03 -12.47
CA PRO A 93 13.70 11.50 -12.18
C PRO A 93 14.39 12.24 -11.02
N SER A 94 13.81 13.35 -10.55
CA SER A 94 14.33 14.20 -9.49
C SER A 94 13.22 14.66 -8.55
N THR A 95 13.58 15.08 -7.33
CA THR A 95 12.61 15.62 -6.37
C THR A 95 11.98 16.91 -6.87
N HIS A 96 12.75 17.76 -7.57
CA HIS A 96 12.20 18.97 -8.20
C HIS A 96 11.10 18.61 -9.21
N GLU A 97 11.32 17.62 -10.08
CA GLU A 97 10.31 17.20 -11.06
C GLU A 97 9.10 16.54 -10.40
N LEU A 98 9.29 15.80 -9.29
CA LEU A 98 8.18 15.28 -8.50
C LEU A 98 7.34 16.43 -7.92
N LEU A 99 7.99 17.43 -7.30
CA LEU A 99 7.30 18.59 -6.74
C LEU A 99 6.57 19.38 -7.82
N GLN A 100 7.21 19.64 -8.96
CA GLN A 100 6.58 20.33 -10.09
C GLN A 100 5.34 19.57 -10.56
N LEU A 101 5.43 18.24 -10.69
CA LEU A 101 4.31 17.40 -11.08
C LEU A 101 3.14 17.52 -10.10
N LEU A 102 3.40 17.36 -8.80
CA LEU A 102 2.37 17.43 -7.76
C LEU A 102 1.73 18.83 -7.70
N CYS A 103 2.54 19.89 -7.72
CA CYS A 103 2.04 21.27 -7.71
C CYS A 103 1.21 21.61 -8.97
N SER A 104 1.55 21.02 -10.12
CA SER A 104 0.82 21.21 -11.38
C SER A 104 -0.39 20.28 -11.55
N ALA A 105 -0.73 19.44 -10.55
CA ALA A 105 -1.83 18.49 -10.66
C ALA A 105 -3.17 19.14 -11.03
N HIS A 106 -3.39 20.38 -10.60
CA HIS A 106 -4.58 21.18 -10.92
C HIS A 106 -4.67 21.63 -12.38
N GLU A 107 -3.55 21.63 -13.11
CA GLU A 107 -3.49 21.97 -14.53
C GLU A 107 -3.75 20.74 -15.43
N ALA A 108 -3.74 19.54 -14.85
CA ALA A 108 -3.86 18.31 -15.59
C ALA A 108 -5.21 18.23 -16.33
N ARG A 109 -5.14 18.00 -17.64
CA ARG A 109 -6.34 17.83 -18.49
C ARG A 109 -6.68 16.35 -18.58
N GLY A 110 -7.93 16.01 -18.28
CA GLY A 110 -8.47 14.66 -18.46
C GLY A 110 -9.09 14.09 -17.18
N PRO A 111 -9.45 12.80 -17.18
CA PRO A 111 -10.07 12.17 -16.01
C PRO A 111 -9.10 12.13 -14.83
N ALA A 112 -9.59 12.56 -13.66
CA ALA A 112 -8.88 12.45 -12.40
C ALA A 112 -8.64 10.98 -12.02
N PRO A 113 -7.47 10.63 -11.48
CA PRO A 113 -7.16 9.26 -11.09
C PRO A 113 -7.94 8.85 -9.84
N SER A 114 -8.41 7.60 -9.80
CA SER A 114 -9.03 7.01 -8.61
C SER A 114 -8.01 6.47 -7.59
N LEU A 115 -6.74 6.42 -7.98
CA LEU A 115 -5.63 5.96 -7.14
C LEU A 115 -4.33 6.63 -7.58
N LEU A 116 -3.63 7.22 -6.62
CA LEU A 116 -2.29 7.76 -6.74
C LEU A 116 -1.32 6.81 -6.03
N LEU A 117 -0.30 6.36 -6.77
CA LEU A 117 0.75 5.47 -6.26
C LEU A 117 2.10 6.16 -6.41
N LEU A 118 2.91 6.17 -5.36
CA LEU A 118 4.32 6.60 -5.41
C LEU A 118 5.21 5.44 -5.00
N ASP A 119 6.06 4.97 -5.90
CA ASP A 119 7.06 3.94 -5.65
C ASP A 119 8.45 4.55 -5.42
N GLY A 120 9.10 4.15 -4.32
CA GLY A 120 10.45 4.57 -3.96
C GLY A 120 10.55 5.98 -3.39
N LEU A 121 9.73 6.34 -2.40
CA LEU A 121 9.77 7.66 -1.75
C LEU A 121 11.16 8.03 -1.25
N GLU A 122 11.91 7.06 -0.70
CA GLU A 122 13.28 7.23 -0.22
C GLU A 122 14.20 7.83 -1.28
N GLU A 123 13.95 7.57 -2.56
CA GLU A 123 14.78 8.08 -3.65
C GLU A 123 14.62 9.59 -3.86
N TYR A 124 13.53 10.18 -3.37
CA TYR A 124 13.26 11.62 -3.41
C TYR A 124 13.66 12.34 -2.12
N LEU A 125 13.87 11.58 -1.05
CA LEU A 125 14.33 12.09 0.24
C LEU A 125 15.87 12.07 0.38
N VAL A 126 16.59 11.72 -0.70
CA VAL A 126 18.06 11.68 -0.70
C VAL A 126 18.63 13.10 -0.61
N GLY A 127 19.40 13.37 0.45
CA GLY A 127 20.12 14.63 0.69
C GLY A 127 19.89 15.16 2.11
N ASP A 128 20.27 16.42 2.36
CA ASP A 128 20.06 17.12 3.64
C ASP A 128 18.58 17.54 3.86
N TRP A 129 17.64 16.66 3.49
CA TRP A 129 16.22 16.90 3.70
C TRP A 129 15.91 16.84 5.20
N GLY A 130 15.59 18.02 5.74
CA GLY A 130 15.14 18.14 7.11
C GLY A 130 13.73 17.57 7.31
N PRO A 131 13.28 17.48 8.57
CA PRO A 131 11.93 17.05 8.90
C PRO A 131 10.83 17.89 8.22
N GLN A 132 11.11 19.17 7.94
CA GLN A 132 10.15 20.08 7.32
C GLN A 132 9.90 19.72 5.86
N GLU A 133 10.94 19.39 5.11
CA GLU A 133 10.86 19.02 3.71
C GLU A 133 10.14 17.67 3.54
N VAL A 134 10.41 16.70 4.43
CA VAL A 134 9.68 15.43 4.47
C VAL A 134 8.19 15.66 4.76
N ALA A 135 7.86 16.51 5.73
CA ALA A 135 6.48 16.87 6.04
C ALA A 135 5.79 17.57 4.88
N TYR A 136 6.51 18.47 4.20
CA TYR A 136 6.00 19.19 3.04
C TYR A 136 5.67 18.23 1.90
N LEU A 137 6.57 17.31 1.56
CA LEU A 137 6.31 16.33 0.49
C LEU A 137 5.14 15.40 0.85
N ALA A 138 5.08 14.92 2.09
CA ALA A 138 3.94 14.13 2.56
C ALA A 138 2.63 14.91 2.43
N ALA A 139 2.58 16.13 2.96
CA ALA A 139 1.40 16.99 2.87
C ALA A 139 0.98 17.27 1.42
N LEU A 140 1.92 17.50 0.52
CA LEU A 140 1.65 17.75 -0.90
C LEU A 140 1.09 16.51 -1.60
N LEU A 141 1.55 15.30 -1.26
CA LEU A 141 0.98 14.05 -1.77
C LEU A 141 -0.47 13.87 -1.31
N LEU A 142 -0.75 14.14 -0.03
CA LEU A 142 -2.11 14.10 0.52
C LEU A 142 -3.01 15.14 -0.15
N ASP A 143 -2.55 16.39 -0.28
CA ASP A 143 -3.29 17.47 -0.93
C ASP A 143 -3.59 17.16 -2.41
N THR A 144 -2.62 16.59 -3.13
CA THR A 144 -2.80 16.15 -4.52
C THR A 144 -3.89 15.06 -4.63
N ALA A 145 -3.90 14.08 -3.72
CA ALA A 145 -4.93 13.05 -3.67
C ALA A 145 -6.31 13.63 -3.30
N ALA A 146 -6.36 14.58 -2.36
CA ALA A 146 -7.59 15.29 -2.01
C ALA A 146 -8.14 16.08 -3.21
N HIS A 147 -7.26 16.79 -3.93
CA HIS A 147 -7.61 17.52 -5.14
C HIS A 147 -8.24 16.60 -6.21
N PHE A 148 -7.63 15.44 -6.48
CA PHE A 148 -8.21 14.45 -7.39
C PHE A 148 -9.54 13.89 -6.87
N SER A 149 -9.67 13.66 -5.56
CA SER A 149 -10.94 13.22 -4.96
C SER A 149 -12.07 14.20 -5.25
N HIS A 150 -11.83 15.51 -5.12
CA HIS A 150 -12.82 16.53 -5.45
C HIS A 150 -13.23 16.55 -6.93
N GLN A 151 -12.34 16.14 -7.84
CA GLN A 151 -12.64 16.09 -9.28
C GLN A 151 -13.46 14.87 -9.72
N ILE A 152 -13.34 13.71 -9.03
CA ILE A 152 -14.07 12.48 -9.40
C ILE A 152 -15.58 12.63 -9.09
N GLY A 153 -15.92 13.41 -8.07
CA GLY A 153 -17.29 13.73 -7.69
C GLY A 153 -17.74 13.09 -6.37
N PRO A 154 -18.96 13.41 -5.90
CA PRO A 154 -19.45 12.99 -4.59
C PRO A 154 -19.57 11.46 -4.49
N GLY A 155 -19.05 10.90 -3.40
CA GLY A 155 -19.09 9.45 -3.12
C GLY A 155 -17.98 8.63 -3.79
N GLN A 156 -16.97 9.28 -4.38
CA GLN A 156 -15.76 8.63 -4.86
C GLN A 156 -14.54 9.48 -4.51
N GLY A 157 -13.43 8.84 -4.16
CA GLY A 157 -12.18 9.53 -3.83
C GLY A 157 -10.98 8.89 -4.49
N CYS A 158 -9.90 9.65 -4.58
CA CYS A 158 -8.59 9.20 -5.03
C CYS A 158 -7.82 8.63 -3.84
N GLY A 159 -7.63 7.30 -3.81
CA GLY A 159 -6.77 6.66 -2.81
C GLY A 159 -5.30 7.05 -3.00
N LEU A 160 -4.50 6.92 -1.94
CA LEU A 160 -3.06 7.19 -1.96
C LEU A 160 -2.27 6.02 -1.34
N ILE A 161 -1.35 5.43 -2.10
CA ILE A 161 -0.35 4.50 -1.56
C ILE A 161 1.06 5.03 -1.86
N VAL A 162 1.90 5.07 -0.84
CA VAL A 162 3.30 5.46 -0.97
C VAL A 162 4.18 4.32 -0.49
N ALA A 163 5.10 3.83 -1.32
CA ALA A 163 6.10 2.86 -0.92
C ALA A 163 7.37 3.56 -0.44
N LEU A 164 7.89 3.08 0.69
CA LEU A 164 9.12 3.55 1.30
C LEU A 164 9.99 2.34 1.66
N GLN A 165 11.23 2.37 1.20
CA GLN A 165 12.23 1.41 1.66
C GLN A 165 12.77 1.79 3.03
N ILE A 166 12.73 0.84 3.96
CA ILE A 166 13.33 0.97 5.29
C ILE A 166 14.63 0.16 5.34
N GLN A 167 15.67 0.72 5.97
CA GLN A 167 16.90 -0.03 6.26
C GLN A 167 16.81 -0.66 7.66
N GLU A 168 17.30 -1.89 7.81
CA GLU A 168 17.28 -2.63 9.09
C GLU A 168 18.26 -2.07 10.14
N GLN A 169 19.26 -1.28 9.72
CA GLN A 169 20.14 -0.48 10.58
C GLN A 169 20.08 0.98 10.13
N GLY A 170 19.08 1.72 10.58
CA GLY A 170 18.95 3.16 10.30
C GLY A 170 19.73 4.01 11.31
N ASP A 171 20.34 5.09 10.82
CA ASP A 171 20.78 6.22 11.65
C ASP A 171 19.54 6.87 12.31
N SER A 172 19.75 7.58 13.42
CA SER A 172 18.73 8.34 14.14
C SER A 172 17.89 9.27 13.24
N GLY A 173 18.45 9.78 12.15
CA GLY A 173 17.75 10.58 11.14
C GLY A 173 16.64 9.82 10.41
N ASP A 174 16.89 8.58 9.98
CA ASP A 174 15.93 7.77 9.24
C ASP A 174 14.70 7.42 10.10
N ALA A 175 14.92 7.19 11.40
CA ALA A 175 13.86 6.92 12.35
C ALA A 175 12.92 8.13 12.54
N LEU A 176 13.49 9.35 12.59
CA LEU A 176 12.70 10.58 12.68
C LEU A 176 11.87 10.80 11.41
N GLN A 177 12.47 10.65 10.22
CA GLN A 177 11.76 10.78 8.95
C GLN A 177 10.61 9.77 8.83
N LEU A 178 10.84 8.50 9.20
CA LEU A 178 9.80 7.48 9.21
C LEU A 178 8.65 7.83 10.17
N SER A 179 8.98 8.25 11.40
CA SER A 179 7.95 8.63 12.39
C SER A 179 7.10 9.80 11.92
N LEU A 180 7.70 10.73 11.18
CA LEU A 180 7.02 11.86 10.60
C LEU A 180 6.06 11.41 9.48
N LEU A 181 6.53 10.56 8.56
CA LEU A 181 5.68 10.00 7.51
C LEU A 181 4.50 9.22 8.09
N GLN A 182 4.72 8.39 9.12
CA GLN A 182 3.66 7.63 9.78
C GLN A 182 2.55 8.51 10.37
N ARG A 183 2.81 9.79 10.68
CA ARG A 183 1.78 10.74 11.10
C ARG A 183 0.84 11.15 9.97
N TYR A 184 1.34 11.21 8.73
CA TYR A 184 0.55 11.53 7.54
C TYR A 184 -0.11 10.30 6.92
N PHE A 185 0.45 9.11 7.16
CA PHE A 185 -0.04 7.83 6.65
C PHE A 185 -0.47 6.91 7.79
N PRO A 186 -1.71 7.02 8.29
CA PRO A 186 -2.17 6.23 9.42
C PRO A 186 -2.28 4.74 9.08
N ALA A 187 -2.65 4.40 7.84
CA ALA A 187 -2.61 3.03 7.37
C ALA A 187 -1.19 2.62 6.95
N GLN A 188 -0.74 1.45 7.39
CA GLN A 188 0.62 0.98 7.16
C GLN A 188 0.61 -0.49 6.75
N CYS A 189 1.43 -0.83 5.76
CA CYS A 189 1.67 -2.21 5.37
C CYS A 189 3.16 -2.52 5.42
N TRP A 190 3.58 -3.54 6.17
CA TRP A 190 4.97 -3.95 6.27
C TRP A 190 5.20 -5.25 5.52
N LEU A 191 6.23 -5.28 4.68
CA LEU A 191 6.76 -6.47 4.02
C LEU A 191 8.06 -6.87 4.72
N GLN A 192 8.00 -7.96 5.47
CA GLN A 192 9.12 -8.53 6.20
C GLN A 192 9.59 -9.81 5.52
N VAL A 193 10.90 -9.97 5.37
CA VAL A 193 11.46 -11.24 4.89
C VAL A 193 11.25 -12.28 5.99
N ASP A 194 10.60 -13.38 5.64
CA ASP A 194 10.45 -14.48 6.57
C ASP A 194 11.52 -15.54 6.31
N ALA A 195 12.23 -15.94 7.36
CA ALA A 195 13.43 -16.76 7.29
C ALA A 195 13.15 -18.27 7.13
N GLN A 196 12.07 -18.65 6.44
CA GLN A 196 11.66 -20.05 6.30
C GLN A 196 12.14 -20.65 4.97
N GLY A 197 13.34 -21.25 5.00
CA GLY A 197 13.74 -22.37 4.14
C GLY A 197 14.47 -22.05 2.81
N PRO A 198 15.34 -22.97 2.34
CA PRO A 198 16.13 -22.78 1.12
C PRO A 198 15.26 -22.94 -0.14
N GLY A 199 14.99 -21.83 -0.85
CA GLY A 199 14.54 -21.89 -2.26
C GLY A 199 13.32 -21.04 -2.64
N GLN A 200 12.59 -20.45 -1.68
CA GLN A 200 11.52 -19.48 -1.96
C GLN A 200 11.67 -18.25 -1.07
N HIS A 201 11.79 -17.07 -1.69
CA HIS A 201 11.70 -15.80 -0.99
C HIS A 201 10.23 -15.56 -0.60
N CYS A 202 9.87 -16.06 0.57
CA CYS A 202 8.59 -15.79 1.20
C CYS A 202 8.71 -14.54 2.08
N LEU A 203 7.73 -13.67 1.97
CA LEU A 203 7.59 -12.46 2.76
C LEU A 203 6.31 -12.56 3.57
N ARG A 204 6.36 -12.06 4.80
CA ARG A 204 5.17 -11.77 5.59
C ARG A 204 4.75 -10.34 5.30
N ALA A 205 3.50 -10.18 4.90
CA ALA A 205 2.87 -8.88 4.74
C ALA A 205 1.89 -8.64 5.90
N CYS A 206 2.06 -7.55 6.63
CA CYS A 206 1.16 -7.14 7.72
C CYS A 206 0.51 -5.81 7.35
N LEU A 207 -0.81 -5.71 7.39
CA LEU A 207 -1.57 -4.48 7.19
C LEU A 207 -2.17 -4.03 8.52
N ASP A 208 -1.83 -2.82 8.93
CA ASP A 208 -2.53 -2.07 9.97
C ASP A 208 -3.34 -0.96 9.28
N PRO A 209 -4.68 -0.97 9.38
CA PRO A 209 -5.51 0.03 8.72
C PRO A 209 -5.44 1.43 9.36
N GLY A 210 -4.77 1.60 10.52
CA GLY A 210 -4.64 2.91 11.17
C GLY A 210 -5.91 3.43 11.84
N GLY A 211 -6.92 2.57 11.99
CA GLY A 211 -8.24 2.91 12.54
C GLY A 211 -8.93 1.70 13.18
N GLN A 212 -10.27 1.70 13.24
CA GLN A 212 -11.06 0.59 13.78
C GLN A 212 -11.16 -0.55 12.76
N GLY A 213 -10.10 -1.35 12.65
CA GLY A 213 -10.10 -2.56 11.83
C GLY A 213 -9.04 -3.54 12.33
N PRO A 214 -9.29 -4.86 12.23
CA PRO A 214 -8.30 -5.84 12.64
C PRO A 214 -7.08 -5.75 11.72
N ARG A 215 -5.90 -5.93 12.31
CA ARG A 215 -4.69 -6.19 11.52
C ARG A 215 -4.89 -7.46 10.70
N ALA A 216 -4.44 -7.41 9.46
CA ALA A 216 -4.53 -8.52 8.54
C ALA A 216 -3.14 -8.91 8.05
N GLU A 217 -2.92 -10.21 7.89
CA GLU A 217 -1.61 -10.74 7.55
C GLU A 217 -1.70 -11.73 6.40
N TRP A 218 -0.66 -11.74 5.57
CA TRP A 218 -0.54 -12.63 4.42
C TRP A 218 0.89 -13.12 4.25
N TRP A 219 1.01 -14.30 3.68
CA TRP A 219 2.20 -14.78 3.02
C TRP A 219 2.22 -14.28 1.58
N VAL A 220 3.36 -13.73 1.17
CA VAL A 220 3.64 -13.31 -0.20
C VAL A 220 4.86 -14.08 -0.68
N ALA A 221 4.70 -14.90 -1.71
CA ALA A 221 5.79 -15.66 -2.31
C ALA A 221 5.96 -15.28 -3.77
N PHE A 222 7.21 -15.10 -4.20
CA PHE A 222 7.58 -14.89 -5.59
C PHE A 222 8.08 -16.18 -6.21
N ARG A 223 7.45 -16.60 -7.29
CA ARG A 223 7.88 -17.77 -8.07
C ARG A 223 9.07 -17.41 -8.97
N PRO A 224 9.84 -18.41 -9.43
CA PRO A 224 11.00 -18.17 -10.33
C PRO A 224 10.64 -17.47 -11.65
N ASP A 225 9.39 -17.57 -12.09
CA ASP A 225 8.86 -16.90 -13.28
C ASP A 225 8.49 -15.43 -13.04
N GLY A 226 8.58 -14.95 -11.80
CA GLY A 226 8.18 -13.61 -11.36
C GLY A 226 6.73 -13.50 -10.91
N GLU A 227 5.98 -14.61 -10.84
CA GLU A 227 4.59 -14.59 -10.36
C GLU A 227 4.53 -14.38 -8.84
N MET A 228 3.74 -13.39 -8.41
CA MET A 228 3.47 -13.13 -7.00
C MET A 228 2.23 -13.91 -6.55
N THR A 229 2.41 -14.79 -5.56
CA THR A 229 1.30 -15.52 -4.92
C THR A 229 1.07 -15.00 -3.52
N VAL A 230 -0.20 -14.76 -3.17
CA VAL A 230 -0.60 -14.26 -1.86
C VAL A 230 -1.58 -15.23 -1.21
N THR A 231 -1.27 -15.66 0.01
CA THR A 231 -2.14 -16.51 0.84
C THR A 231 -2.36 -15.86 2.21
N PRO A 232 -3.59 -15.89 2.76
CA PRO A 232 -3.84 -15.35 4.09
C PRO A 232 -2.99 -16.09 5.13
N TRP A 233 -2.49 -15.34 6.11
CA TRP A 233 -1.85 -15.93 7.28
C TRP A 233 -2.90 -16.74 8.04
N PRO A 234 -2.61 -17.99 8.45
CA PRO A 234 -3.55 -18.74 9.29
C PRO A 234 -3.74 -17.96 10.59
N ALA A 235 -4.98 -17.58 10.91
CA ALA A 235 -5.30 -17.11 12.25
C ALA A 235 -4.78 -18.17 13.22
N GLN A 236 -3.92 -17.79 14.18
CA GLN A 236 -3.61 -18.70 15.28
C GLN A 236 -4.95 -19.08 15.89
N ALA A 237 -5.39 -20.31 15.63
CA ALA A 237 -6.44 -20.92 16.44
C ALA A 237 -5.88 -20.84 17.86
N GLY A 238 -6.48 -20.01 18.70
CA GLY A 238 -6.03 -19.82 20.07
C GLY A 238 -5.81 -21.18 20.68
N ASN A 239 -4.63 -21.40 21.26
CA ASN A 239 -4.31 -22.64 21.96
C ASN A 239 -5.48 -23.00 22.89
N PRO A 240 -6.20 -24.11 22.67
CA PRO A 240 -7.05 -24.66 23.71
C PRO A 240 -6.14 -25.43 24.66
N SER A 241 -5.46 -24.70 25.54
CA SER A 241 -4.74 -25.25 26.68
C SER A 241 -5.00 -24.30 27.85
N SER A 242 -5.67 -24.64 28.94
CA SER A 242 -5.81 -25.95 29.57
C SER A 242 -7.02 -25.92 30.50
N ASP A 243 -8.11 -26.59 30.14
CA ASP A 243 -9.06 -27.10 31.14
C ASP A 243 -8.78 -28.59 31.30
N LYS A 244 -7.72 -28.89 32.04
CA LYS A 244 -7.55 -30.21 32.62
C LYS A 244 -8.51 -30.26 33.81
N GLY A 245 -9.63 -30.94 33.60
CA GLY A 245 -10.57 -31.27 34.66
C GLY A 245 -9.85 -31.96 35.81
N SER A 246 -9.97 -31.38 37.00
CA SER A 246 -9.76 -32.11 38.25
C SER A 246 -11.13 -32.61 38.70
N SER A 247 -11.49 -33.80 38.22
CA SER A 247 -12.45 -34.66 38.88
C SER A 247 -11.81 -35.17 40.18
N SER A 248 -12.19 -34.60 41.31
CA SER A 248 -12.00 -35.29 42.60
C SER A 248 -13.20 -36.20 42.81
N GLU A 249 -13.01 -37.47 42.47
CA GLU A 249 -13.84 -38.58 42.94
C GLU A 249 -13.88 -38.56 44.48
N GLY A 250 -15.08 -38.75 45.00
CA GLY A 250 -15.30 -38.99 46.41
C GLY A 250 -15.12 -40.46 46.78
N GLN A 251 -14.97 -40.63 48.09
CA GLN A 251 -15.30 -41.80 48.91
C GLN A 251 -14.25 -42.92 49.04
N PRO A 252 -14.27 -43.66 50.18
CA PRO A 252 -15.31 -43.76 51.20
C PRO A 252 -15.01 -43.12 52.56
#